data_AF-A0A966TC54-F1
#
_entry.id   AF-A0A966TC54-F1
#
_cell.length_a   1.000
_cell.length_b   1.000
_cell.length_c   1.000
_cell.angle_alpha   90.00
_cell.angle_beta   90.00
_cell.angle_gamma   90.00
#
_symmetry.space_group_name_H-M   'P 1'
#
loop_
_entity.id
_entity.type
_entity.pdbx_description
1 polymer ?
#
loop_
_entity_poly.entity_id
_entity_poly.type
_entity_poly.pdbx_seq_one_letter_code
_entity_poly.pdbx_strand_id
1 'polypeptide(L)' 'MSNRLIIIPTYNESLNAPILIERIFRYIPAVSLLVIDDGSPDGTAQVIKELQEKFPTL' A
#
# COMPACT_ATOMS: atom_id res chain seq x y z
N MET A 1 10.96 15.04 6.15
CA MET A 1 10.28 13.93 6.85
C MET A 1 8.78 14.15 6.75
N SER A 2 8.03 13.18 6.25
CA SER A 2 6.56 13.22 6.32
C SER A 2 6.14 12.98 7.77
N ASN A 3 5.27 13.82 8.33
CA ASN A 3 4.67 13.60 9.66
C ASN A 3 3.34 12.80 9.56
N ARG A 4 3.03 12.21 8.40
CA ARG A 4 1.76 11.50 8.15
C ARG A 4 2.04 10.06 7.74
N LEU A 5 1.44 9.14 8.48
CA LEU A 5 1.41 7.71 8.22
C LEU A 5 -0.05 7.30 7.99
N ILE A 6 -0.32 6.58 6.89
CA ILE A 6 -1.61 5.94 6.62
C ILE A 6 -1.41 4.45 6.74
N ILE A 7 -2.21 3.80 7.58
CA ILE A 7 -2.17 2.35 7.79
C ILE A 7 -3.34 1.71 7.04
N ILE A 8 -3.05 0.66 6.27
CA ILE A 8 -4.05 -0.05 5.47
C ILE A 8 -3.98 -1.54 5.83
N PRO A 9 -4.91 -2.06 6.65
CA PRO A 9 -5.08 -3.50 6.79
C PRO A 9 -5.68 -4.08 5.49
N THR A 10 -5.19 -5.23 5.04
CA THR A 10 -5.65 -5.88 3.82
C THR A 10 -5.94 -7.35 4.05
N TYR A 11 -7.01 -7.86 3.42
CA TYR A 11 -7.30 -9.28 3.28
C TYR A 11 -8.03 -9.53 1.96
N ASN A 12 -7.45 -10.31 1.05
CA ASN A 12 -7.96 -10.54 -0.32
C ASN A 12 -8.16 -9.25 -1.15
N GLU A 13 -7.15 -8.37 -1.17
CA GLU A 13 -7.20 -7.07 -1.82
C GLU A 13 -6.20 -6.93 -2.99
N SER A 14 -5.70 -8.02 -3.55
CA SER A 14 -4.69 -8.01 -4.63
C SER A 14 -5.05 -7.12 -5.82
N LEU A 15 -6.34 -6.98 -6.15
CA LEU A 15 -6.83 -6.14 -7.24
C LEU A 15 -7.09 -4.68 -6.83
N ASN A 16 -7.46 -4.44 -5.57
CA ASN A 16 -7.89 -3.13 -5.10
C ASN A 16 -6.75 -2.32 -4.48
N ALA A 17 -5.84 -2.99 -3.76
CA ALA A 17 -4.75 -2.35 -3.05
C ALA A 17 -3.85 -1.50 -3.98
N PRO A 18 -3.47 -1.94 -5.19
CA PRO A 18 -2.70 -1.10 -6.12
C PRO A 18 -3.42 0.20 -6.48
N ILE A 19 -4.72 0.11 -6.77
CA ILE A 19 -5.53 1.26 -7.17
C ILE A 19 -5.61 2.28 -6.03
N LEU A 20 -5.81 1.79 -4.81
CA LEU A 20 -5.88 2.64 -3.61
C LEU A 20 -4.52 3.32 -3.33
N ILE A 21 -3.43 2.55 -3.32
CA ILE A 21 -2.08 3.03 -3.03
C ILE A 21 -1.65 4.10 -4.04
N GLU A 22 -1.85 3.85 -5.34
CA GLU A 22 -1.53 4.84 -6.37
C GLU A 22 -2.32 6.14 -6.21
N ARG A 23 -3.60 6.05 -5.85
CA ARG A 23 -4.45 7.22 -5.59
C ARG A 23 -3.98 7.97 -4.35
N ILE A 24 -3.63 7.29 -3.26
CA ILE A 24 -3.13 7.93 -2.05
C ILE A 24 -1.85 8.72 -2.36
N PHE A 25 -0.86 8.11 -3.01
CA PHE A 25 0.37 8.81 -3.39
C PHE A 25 0.13 9.99 -4.35
N ARG A 26 -0.89 9.88 -5.23
CA ARG A 26 -1.27 10.97 -6.14
C ARG A 26 -1.87 12.18 -5.41
N TYR A 27 -2.77 11.96 -4.46
CA TYR A 27 -3.57 13.04 -3.86
C TYR A 27 -3.06 13.49 -2.49
N ILE A 28 -2.23 12.70 -1.81
CA ILE A 28 -1.66 13.00 -0.49
C ILE A 28 -0.13 13.00 -0.62
N PRO A 29 0.48 14.07 -1.16
CA PRO A 29 1.94 14.13 -1.29
C PRO A 29 2.63 14.14 0.07
N ALA A 30 3.86 13.64 0.13
CA ALA A 30 4.64 13.50 1.36
C ALA A 30 3.85 12.79 2.47
N VAL A 31 3.55 11.51 2.21
CA VAL A 31 2.91 10.57 3.13
C VAL A 31 3.69 9.26 3.14
N SER A 32 3.71 8.58 4.28
CA SER A 32 4.18 7.20 4.39
C SER A 32 2.98 6.27 4.48
N LEU A 33 3.04 5.11 3.83
CA LEU A 33 2.01 4.08 3.92
C LEU A 33 2.58 2.91 4.70
N LEU A 34 1.72 2.21 5.41
CA LEU A 34 2.02 0.93 6.05
C LEU A 34 0.88 -0.02 5.73
N VAL A 35 1.16 -1.03 4.92
CA VAL A 35 0.21 -2.08 4.59
C VAL A 35 0.41 -3.26 5.53
N ILE A 36 -0.66 -3.72 6.16
CA ILE A 36 -0.67 -4.86 7.07
C ILE A 36 -1.52 -5.95 6.41
N ASP A 37 -0.86 -6.99 5.90
CA ASP A 37 -1.55 -8.13 5.30
C ASP A 37 -1.97 -9.14 6.38
N ASP A 38 -3.28 -9.41 6.48
CA ASP A 38 -3.87 -10.33 7.45
C ASP A 38 -3.94 -11.77 6.89
N GLY A 39 -2.84 -12.22 6.27
CA GLY A 39 -2.71 -13.57 5.72
C GLY A 39 -3.49 -13.81 4.43
N SER A 40 -3.46 -12.86 3.48
CA SER A 40 -4.20 -13.00 2.22
C SER A 40 -3.70 -14.18 1.37
N PRO A 41 -4.57 -15.13 0.98
CA PRO A 41 -4.21 -16.23 0.08
C PRO A 41 -4.18 -15.83 -1.41
N ASP A 42 -4.73 -14.68 -1.77
CA ASP A 42 -4.92 -14.23 -3.16
C ASP A 42 -3.67 -13.58 -3.79
N GLY A 43 -2.57 -13.51 -3.05
CA GLY A 43 -1.34 -12.87 -3.51
C GLY A 43 -1.25 -11.37 -3.20
N THR A 44 -2.13 -10.81 -2.36
CA THR A 44 -2.06 -9.40 -1.92
C THR A 44 -0.65 -9.01 -1.49
N ALA A 45 0.01 -9.78 -0.61
CA ALA A 45 1.37 -9.47 -0.16
C ALA A 45 2.40 -9.38 -1.30
N GLN A 46 2.26 -10.21 -2.34
CA GLN A 46 3.17 -10.19 -3.49
C GLN A 46 2.99 -8.90 -4.31
N VAL A 47 1.74 -8.53 -4.56
CA VAL A 47 1.39 -7.29 -5.25
C VAL A 47 1.90 -6.06 -4.48
N ILE A 48 1.79 -6.06 -3.14
CA ILE A 48 2.33 -4.97 -2.30
C ILE A 48 3.85 -4.87 -2.42
N LYS A 49 4.58 -6.00 -2.39
CA LYS A 49 6.05 -6.00 -2.55
C LYS A 49 6.48 -5.39 -3.88
N GLU A 50 5.78 -5.70 -4.97
CA GLU A 50 6.06 -5.11 -6.29
C GLU A 50 5.84 -3.60 -6.29
N LEU A 51 4.81 -3.11 -5.59
CA LEU A 51 4.56 -1.68 -5.46
C LEU A 51 5.63 -0.94 -4.63
N GLN A 52 6.28 -1.61 -3.68
CA GLN A 52 7.36 -1.01 -2.87
C GLN A 52 8.58 -0.63 -3.72
N GLU A 53 8.80 -1.29 -4.86
CA GLU A 53 9.85 -0.90 -5.81
C GLU A 53 9.56 0.46 -6.46
N LYS A 54 8.27 0.77 -6.68
CA LYS A 54 7.79 2.02 -7.28
C LYS A 54 7.61 3.14 -6.25
N PHE A 55 7.25 2.79 -5.02
CA PHE A 55 6.94 3.74 -3.95
C PHE A 55 7.82 3.48 -2.71
N PRO A 56 8.98 4.13 -2.59
CA PRO A 56 9.93 3.86 -1.50
C PRO A 56 9.44 4.15 -0.07
N THR A 57 8.28 4.79 0.08
CA THR A 57 7.65 5.12 1.37
C THR A 57 6.34 4.36 1.62
N LEU A 58 6.17 3.20 0.96
CA LEU A 58 5.09 2.22 1.15
C LEU A 58 5.53 1.06 2.05
#